data_AF-A0A0M0KND8-F1
#
_entry.id   AF-A0A0M0KND8-F1
#
_cell.length_a   1.000
_cell.length_b   1.000
_cell.length_c   1.000
_cell.angle_alpha   90.00
_cell.angle_beta   90.00
_cell.angle_gamma   90.00
#
_symmetry.space_group_name_H-M   'P 1'
#
loop_
_entity.id
_entity.type
_entity.pdbx_description
1 polymer ?
#
loop_
_entity_poly.entity_id
_entity_poly.type
_entity_poly.pdbx_seq_one_letter_code
_entity_poly.pdbx_strand_id
1 'polypeptide(L)'
;MSFKFKIKLEEFPLNTVEEIQTGEVYYSMFGEIIFLINDRNFFENASGIPWDKMGTSSMSNRGLTIPIYGFITQFINLMDNLDENKLIKIYEDQIDKEIIMEPSVENVTLAIRYCLSQYWYDGEGVKESIQIPISNYNTIPINTFKEGMLQGIREYLQKLLDQFPALKSIDEFMSLYQKVNK
;
A
#
# COMPACT_ATOMS: atom_id res chain seq x y z
N MET A 1 8.12 -10.36 15.19
CA MET A 1 7.63 -10.36 13.80
C MET A 1 8.20 -9.14 13.10
N SER A 2 8.54 -9.22 11.81
CA SER A 2 8.97 -8.06 11.02
C SER A 2 7.98 -7.78 9.89
N PHE A 3 7.87 -6.51 9.51
CA PHE A 3 7.06 -6.05 8.40
C PHE A 3 7.84 -4.99 7.61
N LYS A 4 7.84 -5.09 6.28
CA LYS A 4 8.41 -4.08 5.38
C LYS A 4 7.45 -3.80 4.25
N PHE A 5 7.27 -2.52 3.95
CA PHE A 5 6.56 -2.06 2.78
C PHE A 5 7.57 -1.66 1.69
N LYS A 6 7.33 -2.04 0.45
CA LYS A 6 8.14 -1.60 -0.69
C LYS A 6 7.24 -1.10 -1.81
N ILE A 7 7.68 -0.04 -2.46
CA ILE A 7 7.10 0.48 -3.70
C ILE A 7 8.11 0.27 -4.82
N LYS A 8 7.64 -0.28 -5.94
CA LYS A 8 8.40 -0.38 -7.18
C LYS A 8 7.64 0.31 -8.30
N LEU A 9 8.38 1.10 -9.08
CA LEU A 9 7.93 1.66 -10.33
C LEU A 9 8.83 1.09 -11.43
N GLU A 10 8.26 0.84 -12.61
CA GLU A 10 9.07 0.49 -13.78
C GLU A 10 9.87 1.73 -14.21
N GLU A 11 9.20 2.87 -14.37
CA GLU A 11 9.80 4.20 -14.58
C GLU A 11 8.93 5.29 -13.97
N PHE A 12 9.51 6.44 -13.65
CA PHE A 12 8.73 7.62 -13.24
C PHE A 12 8.24 8.39 -14.48
N PRO A 13 6.97 8.84 -14.53
CA PRO A 13 6.48 9.71 -15.58
C PRO A 13 7.33 10.99 -15.71
N LEU A 14 7.64 11.41 -16.93
CA LEU A 14 8.47 12.60 -17.17
C LEU A 14 7.83 13.90 -16.63
N ASN A 15 6.49 13.94 -16.60
CA ASN A 15 5.68 15.04 -16.09
C ASN A 15 5.35 14.92 -14.59
N THR A 16 6.03 14.04 -13.83
CA THR A 16 5.80 13.82 -12.39
C THR A 16 5.72 15.13 -11.58
N VAL A 17 6.61 16.09 -11.83
CA VAL A 17 6.61 17.37 -11.09
C VAL A 17 5.34 18.18 -11.36
N GLU A 18 4.94 18.26 -12.61
CA GLU A 18 3.72 18.97 -13.04
C GLU A 18 2.49 18.29 -12.46
N GLU A 19 2.39 16.97 -12.59
CA GLU A 19 1.26 16.19 -12.10
C GLU A 19 1.10 16.26 -10.58
N ILE A 20 2.20 16.28 -9.81
CA ILE A 20 2.14 16.48 -8.36
C ILE A 20 1.69 17.91 -8.05
N GLN A 21 2.13 18.90 -8.82
CA GLN A 21 1.76 20.30 -8.63
C GLN A 21 0.28 20.58 -8.95
N THR A 22 -0.26 19.93 -9.98
CA THR A 22 -1.66 20.09 -10.42
C THR A 22 -2.62 19.17 -9.67
N GLY A 23 -2.10 18.14 -8.97
CA GLY A 23 -2.90 17.07 -8.39
C GLY A 23 -3.37 16.04 -9.42
N GLU A 24 -2.84 16.02 -10.63
CA GLU A 24 -3.16 14.97 -11.62
C GLU A 24 -2.41 13.65 -11.35
N VAL A 25 -1.39 13.66 -10.49
CA VAL A 25 -0.59 12.48 -10.12
C VAL A 25 -1.42 11.32 -9.55
N TYR A 26 -2.61 11.64 -9.02
CA TYR A 26 -3.57 10.63 -8.54
C TYR A 26 -4.02 9.67 -9.67
N TYR A 27 -3.87 10.04 -10.95
CA TYR A 27 -4.37 9.29 -12.09
C TYR A 27 -3.27 8.63 -12.95
N SER A 28 -2.00 8.98 -12.76
CA SER A 28 -0.92 8.63 -13.70
C SER A 28 0.16 7.73 -13.11
N MET A 29 0.39 7.80 -11.80
CA MET A 29 1.55 7.18 -11.16
C MET A 29 1.24 5.79 -10.60
N PHE A 30 1.09 4.83 -11.51
CA PHE A 30 0.90 3.42 -11.15
C PHE A 30 2.22 2.74 -10.78
N GLY A 31 2.19 1.95 -9.72
CA GLY A 31 3.32 1.17 -9.26
C GLY A 31 2.90 -0.07 -8.51
N GLU A 32 3.86 -0.95 -8.29
CA GLU A 32 3.68 -2.19 -7.55
C GLU A 32 4.04 -1.98 -6.08
N ILE A 33 3.06 -2.19 -5.21
CA ILE A 33 3.29 -2.27 -3.77
C ILE A 33 3.52 -3.72 -3.33
N ILE A 34 4.41 -3.89 -2.38
CA ILE A 34 4.83 -5.21 -1.87
C ILE A 34 4.85 -5.16 -0.34
N PHE A 35 4.18 -6.13 0.28
CA PHE A 35 4.24 -6.35 1.72
C PHE A 35 5.16 -7.53 2.00
N LEU A 36 6.19 -7.30 2.81
CA LEU A 36 7.08 -8.35 3.27
C LEU A 36 6.80 -8.63 4.75
N ILE A 37 6.34 -9.84 5.06
CA ILE A 37 6.05 -10.30 6.42
C ILE A 37 7.10 -11.34 6.79
N ASN A 38 7.92 -11.07 7.81
CA ASN A 38 9.09 -11.90 8.14
C ASN A 38 9.98 -12.17 6.91
N ASP A 39 10.21 -11.12 6.11
CA ASP A 39 10.96 -11.13 4.84
C ASP A 39 10.36 -12.01 3.71
N ARG A 40 9.16 -12.55 3.89
CA ARG A 40 8.40 -13.25 2.84
C ARG A 40 7.44 -12.32 2.14
N ASN A 41 7.32 -12.46 0.82
CA ASN A 41 6.36 -11.69 0.05
C ASN A 41 4.93 -12.15 0.35
N PHE A 42 4.06 -11.26 0.83
CA PHE A 42 2.63 -11.54 1.04
C PHE A 42 1.97 -12.07 -0.23
N PHE A 43 2.42 -11.59 -1.39
CA PHE A 43 1.89 -11.98 -2.68
C PHE A 43 2.54 -13.24 -3.24
N GLU A 44 3.43 -13.89 -2.50
CA GLU A 44 4.06 -15.15 -2.92
C GLU A 44 3.00 -16.18 -3.30
N ASN A 45 3.21 -16.87 -4.42
CA ASN A 45 2.25 -17.83 -4.97
C ASN A 45 0.81 -17.31 -5.11
N ALA A 46 0.62 -16.00 -5.22
CA ALA A 46 -0.64 -15.45 -5.71
C ALA A 46 -0.82 -15.92 -7.14
N SER A 47 -1.62 -16.97 -7.31
CA SER A 47 -2.31 -17.25 -8.58
C SER A 47 -3.14 -16.00 -8.83
N GLY A 48 -2.62 -15.10 -9.67
CA GLY A 48 -3.19 -13.79 -9.90
C GLY A 48 -4.70 -13.86 -10.08
N ILE A 49 -5.40 -12.79 -9.73
CA ILE A 49 -6.85 -12.74 -9.92
C ILE A 49 -7.12 -13.04 -11.41
N PRO A 50 -8.02 -14.00 -11.73
CA PRO A 50 -8.34 -14.37 -13.10
C PRO A 50 -8.53 -13.12 -13.98
N TRP A 51 -8.09 -13.16 -15.23
CA TRP A 51 -8.03 -11.97 -16.09
C TRP A 51 -9.41 -11.32 -16.28
N ASP A 52 -10.47 -12.12 -16.29
CA ASP A 52 -11.89 -11.70 -16.32
C ASP A 52 -12.37 -11.02 -15.03
N LYS A 53 -11.59 -11.13 -13.96
CA LYS A 53 -11.77 -10.47 -12.66
C LYS A 53 -10.70 -9.39 -12.41
N MET A 54 -9.79 -9.14 -13.35
CA MET A 54 -8.85 -8.03 -13.27
C MET A 54 -9.61 -6.76 -13.65
N GLY A 55 -10.05 -5.99 -12.64
CA GLY A 55 -10.51 -4.62 -12.88
C GLY A 55 -9.33 -3.68 -13.09
N THR A 56 -9.39 -2.49 -12.50
CA THR A 56 -8.42 -1.41 -12.74
C THR A 56 -7.09 -1.56 -12.00
N SER A 57 -7.01 -2.45 -11.01
CA SER A 57 -5.76 -2.84 -10.34
C SER A 57 -5.42 -4.30 -10.62
N SER A 58 -4.15 -4.70 -10.43
CA SER A 58 -3.73 -6.10 -10.63
C SER A 58 -3.00 -6.66 -9.41
N MET A 59 -3.33 -7.90 -9.02
CA MET A 59 -2.60 -8.65 -8.00
C MET A 59 -1.87 -9.81 -8.68
N SER A 60 -0.56 -9.87 -8.50
CA SER A 60 0.33 -10.89 -9.06
C SER A 60 1.29 -11.40 -8.00
N ASN A 61 2.11 -12.40 -8.32
CA ASN A 61 3.14 -12.90 -7.42
C ASN A 61 4.25 -11.87 -7.08
N ARG A 62 4.29 -10.76 -7.81
CA ARG A 62 5.26 -9.67 -7.59
C ARG A 62 4.73 -8.66 -6.56
N GLY A 63 3.44 -8.35 -6.60
CA GLY A 63 2.79 -7.36 -5.75
C GLY A 63 1.39 -6.98 -6.20
N LEU A 64 0.87 -5.90 -5.61
CA LEU A 64 -0.39 -5.25 -5.99
C LEU A 64 -0.07 -3.97 -6.77
N THR A 65 -0.54 -3.86 -8.02
CA THR A 65 -0.34 -2.67 -8.87
C THR A 65 -1.49 -1.69 -8.70
N ILE A 66 -1.19 -0.48 -8.21
CA ILE A 66 -2.16 0.58 -7.88
C ILE A 66 -1.57 1.99 -8.11
N PRO A 67 -2.39 3.06 -8.14
CA PRO A 67 -1.92 4.44 -8.06
C PRO A 67 -1.18 4.70 -6.73
N ILE A 68 0.13 4.90 -6.79
CA ILE A 68 0.98 4.97 -5.61
C ILE A 68 0.73 6.23 -4.80
N TYR A 69 0.65 7.39 -5.47
CA TYR A 69 0.52 8.67 -4.77
C TYR A 69 -0.81 8.77 -4.01
N GLY A 70 -1.91 8.36 -4.66
CA GLY A 70 -3.23 8.25 -4.02
C GLY A 70 -3.24 7.32 -2.83
N PHE A 71 -2.64 6.13 -2.99
CA PHE A 71 -2.48 5.18 -1.89
C PHE A 71 -1.74 5.79 -0.69
N ILE A 72 -0.59 6.43 -0.92
CA ILE A 72 0.24 7.02 0.14
C ILE A 72 -0.55 8.09 0.91
N THR A 73 -1.16 9.03 0.18
CA THR A 73 -1.93 10.13 0.80
C THR A 73 -3.08 9.58 1.65
N GLN A 74 -3.84 8.62 1.13
CA GLN A 74 -4.92 7.99 1.89
C GLN A 74 -4.40 7.24 3.12
N PHE A 75 -3.37 6.42 2.96
CA PHE A 75 -2.78 5.67 4.06
C PHE A 75 -2.34 6.61 5.19
N ILE A 76 -1.60 7.66 4.87
CA ILE A 76 -1.08 8.62 5.86
C ILE A 76 -2.21 9.37 6.58
N ASN A 77 -3.33 9.64 5.91
CA ASN A 77 -4.49 10.27 6.54
C ASN A 77 -5.26 9.32 7.46
N LEU A 78 -5.23 8.02 7.17
CA LEU A 78 -5.95 6.99 7.94
C LEU A 78 -5.10 6.38 9.06
N MET A 79 -3.78 6.43 8.95
CA MET A 79 -2.84 5.78 9.87
C MET A 79 -2.91 6.34 11.30
N ASP A 80 -3.26 7.62 11.46
CA ASP A 80 -3.47 8.25 12.78
C ASP A 80 -4.64 7.59 13.55
N ASN A 81 -5.57 6.93 12.83
CA ASN A 81 -6.76 6.29 13.40
C ASN A 81 -6.64 4.75 13.49
N LEU A 82 -5.48 4.15 13.18
CA LEU A 82 -5.26 2.69 13.24
C LEU A 82 -5.55 2.09 14.62
N ASP A 83 -5.35 2.87 15.68
CA ASP A 83 -5.53 2.41 17.06
C ASP A 83 -7.02 2.48 17.51
N GLU A 84 -7.91 3.04 16.69
CA GLU A 84 -9.33 3.23 17.04
C GLU A 84 -10.21 2.00 16.76
N ASN A 85 -9.64 0.82 16.52
CA ASN A 85 -10.36 -0.44 16.23
C ASN A 85 -11.37 -0.35 15.06
N LYS A 86 -11.10 0.51 14.06
CA LYS A 86 -11.94 0.62 12.85
C LYS A 86 -11.25 -0.07 11.69
N LEU A 87 -12.02 -0.81 10.89
CA LEU A 87 -11.59 -1.34 9.61
C LEU A 87 -11.07 -0.19 8.74
N ILE A 88 -9.78 -0.22 8.38
CA ILE A 88 -9.25 0.76 7.44
C ILE A 88 -9.29 0.14 6.06
N LYS A 89 -9.99 0.84 5.18
CA LYS A 89 -10.07 0.54 3.75
C LYS A 89 -9.33 1.64 3.04
N ILE A 90 -8.26 1.28 2.35
CA ILE A 90 -7.65 2.18 1.39
C ILE A 90 -8.36 1.90 0.08
N TYR A 91 -9.28 2.80 -0.25
CA TYR A 91 -10.10 2.75 -1.45
C TYR A 91 -9.81 4.01 -2.23
N GLU A 92 -9.18 3.84 -3.38
CA GLU A 92 -8.99 4.91 -4.35
C GLU A 92 -10.08 4.71 -5.42
N ASP A 93 -10.77 5.77 -5.85
CA ASP A 93 -11.95 5.67 -6.73
C ASP A 93 -11.64 4.94 -8.06
N GLN A 94 -10.36 4.77 -8.40
CA GLN A 94 -9.89 4.09 -9.60
C GLN A 94 -9.35 2.69 -9.32
N ILE A 95 -9.38 2.17 -8.08
CA ILE A 95 -8.99 0.78 -7.79
C ILE A 95 -10.21 -0.04 -7.39
N ASP A 96 -10.36 -1.18 -8.06
CA ASP A 96 -11.38 -2.18 -7.76
C ASP A 96 -11.04 -3.04 -6.51
N LYS A 97 -9.82 -2.90 -5.97
CA LYS A 97 -9.31 -3.64 -4.82
C LYS A 97 -9.01 -2.72 -3.67
N GLU A 98 -9.27 -3.18 -2.46
CA GLU A 98 -8.99 -2.42 -1.25
C GLU A 98 -7.95 -3.13 -0.41
N ILE A 99 -7.06 -2.37 0.21
CA ILE A 99 -6.21 -2.91 1.27
C ILE A 99 -7.00 -2.80 2.57
N ILE A 100 -7.25 -3.96 3.18
CA ILE A 100 -8.00 -4.09 4.41
C ILE A 100 -7.03 -4.30 5.56
N MET A 101 -7.18 -3.44 6.56
CA MET A 101 -6.49 -3.54 7.84
C MET A 101 -7.56 -3.64 8.94
N GLU A 102 -7.60 -4.80 9.60
CA GLU A 102 -8.48 -5.03 10.74
C GLU A 102 -7.65 -5.01 12.04
N PRO A 103 -7.61 -3.86 12.74
CA PRO A 103 -6.95 -3.75 14.04
C PRO A 103 -7.65 -4.57 15.12
N SER A 104 -6.86 -5.19 16.00
CA SER A 104 -7.29 -5.94 17.17
C SER A 104 -6.28 -5.72 18.31
N VAL A 105 -6.67 -4.89 19.29
CA VAL A 105 -5.94 -4.55 20.53
C VAL A 105 -4.53 -4.01 20.28
N GLU A 106 -3.58 -4.86 19.86
CA GLU A 106 -2.17 -4.54 19.59
C GLU A 106 -1.70 -4.98 18.20
N ASN A 107 -2.56 -5.64 17.41
CA ASN A 107 -2.20 -6.19 16.10
C ASN A 107 -3.11 -5.67 14.99
N VAL A 108 -2.66 -5.76 13.75
CA VAL A 108 -3.45 -5.53 12.55
C VAL A 108 -3.45 -6.79 11.70
N THR A 109 -4.63 -7.20 11.23
CA THR A 109 -4.77 -8.28 10.27
C THR A 109 -4.87 -7.69 8.87
N LEU A 110 -3.98 -8.13 7.97
CA LEU A 110 -3.85 -7.61 6.61
C LEU A 110 -4.51 -8.54 5.60
N ALA A 111 -5.32 -7.97 4.70
CA ALA A 111 -5.86 -8.64 3.53
C ALA A 111 -6.05 -7.67 2.36
N ILE A 112 -6.23 -8.21 1.16
CA ILE A 112 -6.71 -7.47 -0.01
C ILE A 112 -8.16 -7.86 -0.26
N ARG A 113 -9.08 -6.91 -0.34
CA ARG A 113 -10.48 -7.16 -0.67
C ARG A 113 -10.74 -6.90 -2.14
N TYR A 114 -11.50 -7.77 -2.78
CA TYR A 114 -12.06 -7.57 -4.11
C TYR A 114 -13.49 -8.09 -4.13
N CYS A 115 -14.45 -7.20 -4.41
CA CYS A 115 -15.89 -7.48 -4.28
C CYS A 115 -16.24 -8.08 -2.90
N LEU A 116 -16.76 -9.30 -2.86
CA LEU A 116 -17.14 -10.02 -1.64
C LEU A 116 -16.01 -10.90 -1.07
N SER A 117 -14.88 -10.98 -1.79
CA SER A 117 -13.77 -11.88 -1.47
C SER A 117 -12.63 -11.14 -0.76
N GLN A 118 -11.99 -11.84 0.17
CA GLN A 118 -10.83 -11.41 0.92
C GLN A 118 -9.65 -12.31 0.55
N TYR A 119 -8.51 -11.70 0.26
CA TYR A 119 -7.28 -12.36 -0.14
C TYR A 119 -6.22 -12.15 0.94
N TRP A 120 -5.75 -13.22 1.55
CA TRP A 120 -4.83 -13.19 2.69
C TRP A 120 -3.72 -14.21 2.54
N TYR A 121 -2.55 -13.96 3.14
CA TYR A 121 -1.39 -14.85 3.06
C TYR A 121 -1.40 -15.87 4.21
N ASP A 122 -1.32 -17.16 3.88
CA ASP A 122 -1.37 -18.26 4.86
C ASP A 122 -0.01 -18.84 5.24
N GLY A 123 1.09 -18.23 4.74
CA GLY A 123 2.46 -18.72 4.94
C GLY A 123 3.02 -19.53 3.77
N GLU A 124 2.17 -19.98 2.85
CA GLU A 124 2.55 -20.65 1.60
C GLU A 124 2.11 -19.86 0.36
N GLY A 125 0.95 -19.21 0.42
CA GLY A 125 0.49 -18.31 -0.63
C GLY A 125 -0.77 -17.54 -0.30
N VAL A 126 -1.24 -16.75 -1.27
CA VAL A 126 -2.49 -15.99 -1.13
C VAL A 126 -3.70 -16.91 -1.28
N LYS A 127 -4.59 -16.90 -0.28
CA LYS A 127 -5.85 -17.65 -0.26
C LYS A 127 -7.04 -16.71 -0.32
N GLU A 128 -8.12 -17.19 -0.93
CA GLU A 128 -9.41 -16.48 -1.01
C GLU A 128 -10.36 -16.99 0.09
N SER A 129 -11.03 -16.08 0.78
CA SER A 129 -12.07 -16.38 1.77
C SER A 129 -13.13 -15.27 1.86
N ILE A 130 -14.27 -15.54 2.49
CA ILE A 130 -15.31 -14.53 2.75
C ILE A 130 -14.95 -13.65 3.96
N GLN A 131 -14.32 -14.25 4.97
CA GLN A 131 -13.83 -13.60 6.18
C GLN A 131 -12.32 -13.75 6.26
N ILE A 132 -11.62 -12.75 6.81
CA ILE A 132 -10.17 -12.79 6.96
C ILE A 132 -9.82 -13.67 8.16
N PRO A 133 -9.15 -14.82 7.98
CA PRO A 133 -8.71 -15.64 9.09
C PRO A 133 -7.60 -14.93 9.87
N ILE A 134 -7.63 -15.02 11.20
CA ILE A 134 -6.55 -14.49 12.04
C ILE A 134 -5.46 -15.56 12.15
N SER A 135 -4.25 -15.24 11.73
CA SER A 135 -3.11 -16.16 11.78
C SER A 135 -1.78 -15.44 11.97
N ASN A 136 -0.74 -16.16 12.39
CA ASN A 136 0.60 -15.60 12.55
C ASN A 136 1.25 -15.14 11.24
N TYR A 137 0.62 -15.39 10.08
CA TYR A 137 1.14 -15.04 8.76
C TYR A 137 0.55 -13.75 8.19
N ASN A 138 -0.59 -13.29 8.71
CA ASN A 138 -1.27 -12.07 8.27
C ASN A 138 -1.63 -11.11 9.42
N THR A 139 -1.32 -11.47 10.67
CA THR A 139 -1.50 -10.62 11.85
C THR A 139 -0.15 -10.04 12.29
N ILE A 140 -0.01 -8.71 12.28
CA ILE A 140 1.25 -7.99 12.53
C ILE A 140 1.05 -7.03 13.72
N PRO A 141 2.00 -6.89 14.66
CA PRO A 141 1.90 -5.86 15.69
C PRO A 141 1.75 -4.45 15.09
N ILE A 142 0.82 -3.64 15.59
CA ILE A 142 0.44 -2.34 14.99
C ILE A 142 1.66 -1.43 14.85
N ASN A 143 2.50 -1.33 15.88
CA ASN A 143 3.70 -0.49 15.83
C ASN A 143 4.68 -0.95 14.74
N THR A 144 4.92 -2.27 14.65
CA THR A 144 5.78 -2.85 13.59
C THR A 144 5.20 -2.60 12.20
N PHE A 145 3.89 -2.71 12.05
CA PHE A 145 3.21 -2.43 10.78
C PHE A 145 3.34 -0.95 10.39
N LYS A 146 3.01 -0.03 11.31
CA LYS A 146 3.12 1.43 11.10
C LYS A 146 4.54 1.84 10.72
N GLU A 147 5.54 1.40 11.48
CA GLU A 147 6.94 1.69 11.21
C GLU A 147 7.37 1.16 9.84
N GLY A 148 7.03 -0.09 9.50
CA GLY A 148 7.40 -0.69 8.21
C GLY A 148 6.71 -0.03 7.01
N MET A 149 5.45 0.39 7.17
CA MET A 149 4.73 1.19 6.16
C MET A 149 5.39 2.55 5.96
N LEU A 150 5.61 3.29 7.06
CA LEU A 150 6.24 4.62 7.03
C LEU A 150 7.64 4.58 6.43
N GLN A 151 8.45 3.58 6.80
CA GLN A 151 9.78 3.42 6.24
C GLN A 151 9.73 3.25 4.71
N GLY A 152 8.88 2.36 4.19
CA GLY A 152 8.77 2.15 2.74
C GLY A 152 8.29 3.40 2.00
N ILE A 153 7.40 4.18 2.60
CA ILE A 153 6.94 5.46 2.05
C ILE A 153 8.06 6.51 2.07
N ARG A 154 8.82 6.63 3.17
CA ARG A 154 9.98 7.55 3.25
C ARG A 154 11.01 7.24 2.17
N GLU A 155 11.37 5.97 2.00
CA GLU A 155 12.30 5.53 0.96
C GLU A 155 11.79 5.90 -0.44
N TYR A 156 10.49 5.76 -0.68
CA TYR A 156 9.87 6.14 -1.94
C TYR A 156 9.90 7.66 -2.19
N LEU A 157 9.44 8.47 -1.24
CA LEU A 157 9.43 9.93 -1.40
C LEU A 157 10.84 10.51 -1.49
N GLN A 158 11.83 9.90 -0.81
CA GLN A 158 13.23 10.29 -0.95
C GLN A 158 13.74 10.04 -2.37
N LYS A 159 13.43 8.88 -2.98
CA LYS A 159 13.79 8.61 -4.38
C LYS A 159 13.15 9.62 -5.34
N LEU A 160 11.90 9.99 -5.11
CA LEU A 160 11.23 11.05 -5.87
C LEU A 160 11.97 12.38 -5.76
N LEU A 161 12.39 12.78 -4.56
CA LEU A 161 13.18 14.01 -4.35
C LEU A 161 14.56 13.97 -5.00
N ASP A 162 15.23 12.83 -4.94
CA ASP A 162 16.56 12.64 -5.52
C ASP A 162 16.50 12.76 -7.06
N GLN A 163 15.46 12.18 -7.67
CA GLN A 163 15.25 12.21 -9.11
C GLN A 163 14.65 13.54 -9.58
N PHE A 164 13.77 14.16 -8.79
CA PHE A 164 13.07 15.40 -9.11
C PHE A 164 13.24 16.44 -8.00
N PRO A 165 14.41 17.10 -7.89
CA PRO A 165 14.67 18.08 -6.83
C PRO A 165 13.71 19.28 -6.81
N ALA A 166 13.04 19.57 -7.93
CA ALA A 166 12.03 20.61 -8.05
C ALA A 166 10.80 20.38 -7.15
N LEU A 167 10.54 19.14 -6.73
CA LEU A 167 9.46 18.83 -5.78
C LEU A 167 9.63 19.56 -4.43
N LYS A 168 10.85 20.02 -4.09
CA LYS A 168 11.11 20.81 -2.88
C LYS A 168 10.37 22.15 -2.83
N SER A 169 9.93 22.68 -3.98
CA SER A 169 9.12 23.91 -4.04
C SER A 169 7.62 23.66 -4.09
N ILE A 170 7.16 22.41 -4.00
CA ILE A 170 5.75 22.06 -3.99
C ILE A 170 5.31 21.82 -2.54
N ASP A 171 4.49 22.72 -2.00
CA ASP A 171 4.08 22.71 -0.59
C ASP A 171 3.34 21.42 -0.20
N GLU A 172 2.44 20.92 -1.06
CA GLU A 172 1.69 19.69 -0.79
C GLU A 172 2.62 18.48 -0.66
N PHE A 173 3.56 18.34 -1.60
CA PHE A 173 4.57 17.28 -1.57
C PHE A 173 5.44 17.39 -0.31
N MET A 174 5.93 18.59 0.01
CA MET A 174 6.79 18.80 1.16
C MET A 174 6.05 18.58 2.49
N SER A 175 4.76 18.93 2.56
CA SER A 175 3.90 18.62 3.70
C SER A 175 3.79 17.11 3.93
N LEU A 176 3.53 16.35 2.86
CA LEU A 176 3.48 14.88 2.91
C LEU A 176 4.83 14.29 3.34
N TYR A 177 5.91 14.75 2.72
CA TYR A 177 7.28 14.34 3.02
C TYR A 177 7.65 14.60 4.48
N GLN A 178 7.31 15.76 5.02
CA GLN A 178 7.54 16.08 6.43
C GLN A 178 6.65 15.24 7.35
N LYS A 179 5.39 14.98 6.99
CA LYS A 179 4.47 14.17 7.82
C LYS A 179 5.01 12.77 8.04
N VAL A 180 5.61 12.15 7.02
CA VAL A 180 6.18 10.81 7.20
C VAL A 180 7.52 10.82 7.94
N ASN A 181 8.30 11.90 7.91
CA ASN A 181 9.64 11.95 8.53
C ASN A 181 9.67 12.44 10.00
N LYS A 182 8.50 12.73 10.59
CA LYS A 182 8.36 12.94 12.03
C LYS A 182 8.41 11.61 12.79
#